data_AF-A0A0V1AQH4-F1
#
_entry.id   AF-A0A0V1AQH4-F1
#
_cell.length_a   1.000
_cell.length_b   1.000
_cell.length_c   1.000
_cell.angle_alpha   90.00
_cell.angle_beta   90.00
_cell.angle_gamma   90.00
#
_symmetry.space_group_name_H-M   'P 1'
#
loop_
_entity.id
_entity.type
_entity.pdbx_description
1 polymer ?
#
loop_
_entity_poly.entity_id
_entity_poly.type
_entity_poly.pdbx_seq_one_letter_code
_entity_poly.pdbx_strand_id
1 'polypeptide(L)'
;MINELELDHFGKASGMTLRNHILAVCSYTFGQIVLLEPETLKKLTVLNCDGCTLFDLDIMSNGDIVSVDAKHEKVIKMRSTGERLAERHVHGATRGVSVCMDDRIYVLVEGGPYIHLLDSFLNNLGTISFYKNQPSKLDCRYSLCIENLLHISCDDAVYLLDVQNGNVTAIQPTENSVY
;
A
#
# COMPACT_ATOMS: atom_id res chain seq x y z
N MET A 1 -11.90 21.52 -16.45
CA MET A 1 -10.84 22.34 -15.81
C MET A 1 -10.12 21.41 -14.85
N ILE A 2 -8.80 21.26 -14.99
CA ILE A 2 -7.99 20.44 -14.08
C ILE A 2 -7.39 21.40 -13.05
N ASN A 3 -7.54 21.10 -11.76
CA ASN A 3 -6.86 21.84 -10.69
C ASN A 3 -5.55 21.13 -10.39
N GLU A 4 -4.43 21.86 -10.47
CA GLU A 4 -3.10 21.33 -10.20
C GLU A 4 -2.65 21.77 -8.81
N LEU A 5 -2.10 20.82 -8.03
CA LEU A 5 -1.51 21.08 -6.72
C LEU A 5 0.00 20.83 -6.82
N GLU A 6 0.79 21.87 -6.58
CA GLU A 6 2.24 21.73 -6.47
C GLU A 6 2.65 21.34 -5.03
N LEU A 7 3.49 20.32 -4.92
CA LEU A 7 4.05 19.86 -3.65
C LEU A 7 5.56 20.13 -3.64
N ASP A 8 5.97 21.10 -2.83
CA ASP A 8 7.37 21.49 -2.69
C ASP A 8 8.24 20.32 -2.23
N HIS A 9 9.37 20.10 -2.92
CA HIS A 9 10.36 19.07 -2.58
C HIS A 9 9.78 17.65 -2.46
N PHE A 10 8.68 17.37 -3.17
CA PHE A 10 7.99 16.08 -3.06
C PHE A 10 8.51 15.02 -4.04
N GLY A 11 9.24 15.42 -5.09
CA GLY A 11 9.82 14.47 -6.04
C GLY A 11 8.77 13.58 -6.70
N LYS A 12 9.09 12.29 -6.90
CA LYS A 12 8.15 11.33 -7.51
C LYS A 12 7.07 10.91 -6.51
N ALA A 13 5.82 11.30 -6.76
CA ALA A 13 4.65 10.70 -6.12
C ALA A 13 4.53 9.22 -6.51
N SER A 14 4.30 8.35 -5.55
CA SER A 14 4.33 6.88 -5.75
C SER A 14 3.09 6.14 -5.27
N GLY A 15 2.55 6.52 -4.12
CA GLY A 15 1.39 5.88 -3.50
C GLY A 15 0.36 6.91 -3.05
N MET A 16 -0.89 6.47 -3.00
CA MET A 16 -2.02 7.30 -2.61
C MET A 16 -3.13 6.43 -1.99
N THR A 17 -3.73 6.92 -0.90
CA THR A 17 -4.93 6.31 -0.30
C THR A 17 -5.94 7.39 0.11
N LEU A 18 -7.20 6.99 0.21
CA LEU A 18 -8.29 7.82 0.71
C LEU A 18 -9.05 7.05 1.79
N ARG A 19 -8.97 7.53 3.03
CA ARG A 19 -9.73 6.94 4.16
C ARG A 19 -10.08 8.02 5.16
N ASN A 20 -11.23 7.90 5.82
CA ASN A 20 -11.67 8.82 6.87
C ASN A 20 -11.64 10.31 6.44
N HIS A 21 -12.02 10.60 5.19
CA HIS A 21 -11.97 11.94 4.59
C HIS A 21 -10.55 12.57 4.53
N ILE A 22 -9.51 11.75 4.56
CA ILE A 22 -8.12 12.17 4.37
C ILE A 22 -7.59 11.52 3.11
N LEU A 23 -7.14 12.35 2.17
CA LEU A 23 -6.34 11.92 1.05
C LEU A 23 -4.86 11.99 1.47
N ALA A 24 -4.15 10.87 1.38
CA ALA A 24 -2.73 10.82 1.67
C ALA A 24 -1.95 10.40 0.44
N VAL A 25 -0.83 11.09 0.17
CA VAL A 25 0.07 10.82 -0.96
C VAL A 25 1.49 10.69 -0.44
N CYS A 26 2.26 9.69 -0.87
CA CYS A 26 3.67 9.55 -0.51
C CYS A 26 4.64 9.82 -1.66
N SER A 27 5.84 10.23 -1.26
CA SER A 27 6.99 10.46 -2.11
C SER A 27 7.96 9.29 -2.05
N TYR A 28 8.29 8.76 -3.22
CA TYR A 28 9.37 7.78 -3.39
C TYR A 28 10.74 8.40 -3.17
N THR A 29 10.93 9.65 -3.59
CA THR A 29 12.26 10.27 -3.65
C THR A 29 12.72 10.80 -2.30
N PHE A 30 11.81 11.41 -1.54
CA PHE A 30 12.15 12.19 -0.35
C PHE A 30 11.52 11.66 0.94
N GLY A 31 10.76 10.57 0.88
CA GLY A 31 10.17 9.97 2.06
C GLY A 31 9.10 10.84 2.73
N GLN A 32 8.45 11.72 1.99
CA GLN A 32 7.39 12.58 2.51
C GLN A 32 6.01 11.95 2.33
N ILE A 33 5.11 12.20 3.27
CA ILE A 33 3.68 11.93 3.14
C ILE A 33 2.93 13.23 3.35
N VAL A 34 2.08 13.60 2.39
CA VAL A 34 1.23 14.79 2.51
C VAL A 34 -0.20 14.34 2.75
N LEU A 35 -0.81 14.88 3.81
CA LEU A 35 -2.23 14.69 4.11
C LEU A 35 -3.02 15.89 3.60
N LEU A 36 -4.11 15.60 2.89
CA LEU A 36 -4.93 16.59 2.19
C LEU A 36 -6.41 16.37 2.55
N GLU A 37 -7.15 17.46 2.61
CA GLU A 37 -8.61 17.42 2.50
C GLU A 37 -8.97 17.09 1.04
N PRO A 38 -9.72 16.01 0.75
CA PRO A 38 -9.90 15.50 -0.61
C PRO A 38 -10.68 16.44 -1.53
N GLU A 39 -11.63 17.21 -1.00
CA GLU A 39 -12.50 18.08 -1.81
C GLU A 39 -11.82 19.38 -2.22
N THR A 40 -11.04 19.96 -1.30
CA THR A 40 -10.39 21.27 -1.51
C THR A 40 -8.92 21.16 -1.87
N LEU A 41 -8.33 19.97 -1.71
CA LEU A 41 -6.89 19.71 -1.77
C LEU A 41 -6.08 20.57 -0.80
N LYS A 42 -6.72 21.08 0.26
CA LYS A 42 -6.04 21.83 1.31
C LYS A 42 -5.07 20.90 2.04
N LYS A 43 -3.81 21.32 2.11
CA LYS A 43 -2.77 20.66 2.88
C LYS A 43 -3.09 20.71 4.37
N LEU A 44 -3.28 19.53 4.97
CA LEU A 44 -3.52 19.36 6.40
C LEU A 44 -2.19 19.29 7.17
N THR A 45 -1.28 18.44 6.71
CA THR A 45 0.06 18.28 7.30
C THR A 45 1.01 17.57 6.34
N VAL A 46 2.30 17.61 6.66
CA VAL A 46 3.38 16.87 5.97
C VAL A 46 4.13 16.06 7.01
N LEU A 47 4.27 14.76 6.74
CA LEU A 47 5.01 13.82 7.57
C LEU A 47 6.32 13.47 6.86
N ASN A 48 7.42 13.50 7.59
CA ASN A 48 8.74 13.21 7.03
C ASN A 48 9.24 11.85 7.53
N CYS A 49 9.64 11.01 6.59
CA CYS A 49 10.30 9.75 6.82
C CYS A 49 11.75 9.89 6.35
N ASP A 50 12.63 10.38 7.23
CA ASP A 50 14.00 10.72 6.86
C ASP A 50 14.74 9.50 6.31
N GLY A 51 15.27 9.65 5.10
CA GLY A 51 16.01 8.61 4.38
C GLY A 51 15.15 7.50 3.75
N CYS A 52 13.83 7.52 3.93
CA CYS A 52 12.93 6.49 3.41
C CYS A 52 12.65 6.65 1.90
N THR A 53 12.33 5.55 1.24
CA THR A 53 11.87 5.50 -0.15
C THR A 53 10.47 4.89 -0.19
N LEU A 54 9.45 5.73 -0.03
CA LEU A 54 8.08 5.26 0.17
C LEU A 54 7.45 4.85 -1.16
N PHE A 55 7.11 3.57 -1.31
CA PHE A 55 6.48 3.07 -2.54
C PHE A 55 4.96 3.17 -2.50
N ASP A 56 4.36 2.79 -1.38
CA ASP A 56 2.92 2.81 -1.18
C ASP A 56 2.57 3.07 0.28
N LEU A 57 1.33 3.46 0.54
CA LEU A 57 0.84 3.76 1.89
C LEU A 57 -0.65 3.43 2.04
N ASP A 58 -1.07 3.16 3.26
CA ASP A 58 -2.48 3.11 3.62
C ASP A 58 -2.73 3.70 5.01
N ILE A 59 -3.98 4.05 5.30
CA ILE A 59 -4.43 4.63 6.57
C ILE A 59 -5.17 3.54 7.36
N MET A 60 -4.81 3.38 8.63
CA MET A 60 -5.50 2.49 9.58
C MET A 60 -6.81 3.09 10.08
N SER A 61 -7.69 2.28 10.68
CA SER A 61 -8.98 2.77 11.19
C SER A 61 -8.83 3.92 12.21
N ASN A 62 -7.76 3.87 13.01
CA ASN A 62 -7.44 4.86 14.03
C ASN A 62 -6.74 6.13 13.47
N GLY A 63 -6.51 6.20 12.16
CA GLY A 63 -5.86 7.33 11.49
C GLY A 63 -4.33 7.28 11.48
N ASP A 64 -3.71 6.23 12.02
CA ASP A 64 -2.28 5.99 11.82
C ASP A 64 -2.00 5.64 10.35
N ILE A 65 -0.82 5.97 9.88
CA ILE A 65 -0.39 5.73 8.50
C ILE A 65 0.63 4.62 8.49
N VAL A 66 0.43 3.67 7.60
CA VAL A 66 1.36 2.57 7.33
C VAL A 66 1.92 2.77 5.92
N SER A 67 3.22 2.64 5.75
CA SER A 67 3.86 2.79 4.44
C SER A 67 5.02 1.82 4.27
N VAL A 68 5.28 1.46 3.02
CA VAL A 68 6.39 0.59 2.61
C VAL A 68 7.58 1.45 2.19
N ASP A 69 8.68 1.32 2.93
CA ASP A 69 9.99 1.82 2.52
C ASP A 69 10.69 0.75 1.67
N ALA A 70 10.50 0.87 0.36
CA ALA A 70 10.91 -0.14 -0.61
C ALA A 70 12.43 -0.29 -0.72
N LYS A 71 13.20 0.77 -0.45
CA LYS A 71 14.67 0.70 -0.52
C LYS A 71 15.26 -0.14 0.60
N HIS A 72 14.62 -0.14 1.77
CA HIS A 72 15.13 -0.81 2.96
C HIS A 72 14.32 -2.06 3.34
N GLU A 73 13.33 -2.44 2.53
CA GLU A 73 12.40 -3.54 2.79
C GLU A 73 11.78 -3.43 4.19
N LYS A 74 11.17 -2.28 4.47
CA LYS A 74 10.57 -1.98 5.77
C LYS A 74 9.12 -1.56 5.63
N VAL A 75 8.35 -1.90 6.66
CA VAL A 75 7.04 -1.32 6.90
C VAL A 75 7.17 -0.35 8.08
N ILE A 76 6.66 0.86 7.89
CA ILE A 76 6.77 1.96 8.84
C ILE A 76 5.37 2.39 9.21
N LYS A 77 5.14 2.58 10.51
CA LYS A 77 3.88 3.10 11.05
C LYS A 77 4.13 4.45 11.73
N MET A 78 3.36 5.45 11.34
CA MET A 78 3.45 6.81 11.87
C MET A 78 2.07 7.30 12.30
N ARG A 79 2.02 8.15 13.33
CA ARG A 79 0.81 8.93 13.59
C ARG A 79 0.64 9.99 12.51
N SER A 80 -0.61 10.43 12.33
CA SER A 80 -0.93 11.63 11.53
C SER A 80 -0.31 12.93 12.09
N THR A 81 0.26 12.91 13.30
CA THR A 81 1.06 14.01 13.88
C THR A 81 2.54 13.97 13.48
N GLY A 82 3.01 12.91 12.82
CA GLY A 82 4.40 12.72 12.42
C GLY A 82 5.25 11.89 13.38
N GLU A 83 4.70 11.49 14.54
CA GLU A 83 5.38 10.56 15.46
C GLU A 83 5.57 9.19 14.79
N ARG A 84 6.81 8.70 14.70
CA ARG A 84 7.08 7.33 14.26
C ARG A 84 6.79 6.36 15.39
N LEU A 85 5.77 5.52 15.20
CA LEU A 85 5.30 4.56 16.20
C LEU A 85 6.05 3.23 16.14
N ALA A 86 6.28 2.72 14.93
CA ALA A 86 6.95 1.44 14.73
C ALA A 86 7.60 1.37 13.35
N GLU A 87 8.62 0.51 13.27
CA GLU A 87 9.31 0.16 12.04
C GLU A 87 9.73 -1.30 12.12
N ARG A 88 9.52 -2.06 11.05
CA ARG A 88 9.89 -3.48 10.96
C ARG A 88 10.46 -3.78 9.60
N HIS A 89 11.54 -4.54 9.59
CA HIS A 89 12.02 -5.16 8.37
C HIS A 89 11.07 -6.29 7.98
N VAL A 90 10.62 -6.27 6.73
CA VAL A 90 9.70 -7.24 6.15
C VAL A 90 10.29 -7.61 4.80
N HIS A 91 10.83 -8.82 4.71
CA HIS A 91 11.62 -9.23 3.55
C HIS A 91 10.81 -9.12 2.25
N GLY A 92 11.38 -8.48 1.24
CA GLY A 92 10.72 -8.28 -0.05
C GLY A 92 9.54 -7.29 -0.03
N ALA A 93 9.32 -6.56 1.06
CA ALA A 93 8.35 -5.47 1.12
C ALA A 93 8.82 -4.26 0.31
N THR A 94 8.60 -4.32 -1.01
CA THR A 94 8.98 -3.25 -1.95
C THR A 94 7.82 -2.83 -2.86
N ARG A 95 6.62 -3.34 -2.59
CA ARG A 95 5.40 -3.19 -3.39
C ARG A 95 4.25 -2.64 -2.54
N GLY A 96 3.01 -2.81 -3.01
CA GLY A 96 1.82 -2.26 -2.39
C GLY A 96 1.57 -2.72 -0.95
N VAL A 97 0.90 -1.85 -0.19
CA VAL A 97 0.44 -2.13 1.17
C VAL A 97 -1.02 -1.76 1.30
N SER A 98 -1.78 -2.54 2.05
CA SER A 98 -3.19 -2.24 2.31
C SER A 98 -3.60 -2.62 3.72
N VAL A 99 -4.54 -1.88 4.28
CA VAL A 99 -5.12 -2.12 5.60
C VAL A 99 -6.60 -2.45 5.42
N CYS A 100 -6.99 -3.67 5.79
CA CYS A 100 -8.39 -4.09 5.73
C CYS A 100 -9.19 -3.62 6.96
N MET A 101 -10.50 -3.91 6.99
CA MET A 101 -11.39 -3.53 8.09
C MET A 101 -10.99 -4.11 9.46
N ASP A 102 -10.24 -5.22 9.48
CA ASP A 102 -9.73 -5.85 10.70
C ASP A 102 -8.44 -5.18 11.24
N ASP A 103 -8.04 -4.05 10.67
CA ASP A 103 -6.78 -3.33 10.94
C ASP A 103 -5.51 -4.18 10.75
N ARG A 104 -5.63 -5.31 10.04
CA ARG A 104 -4.47 -6.05 9.60
C ARG A 104 -3.87 -5.41 8.36
N ILE A 105 -2.55 -5.53 8.29
CA ILE A 105 -1.74 -4.91 7.25
C ILE A 105 -1.29 -6.03 6.31
N TYR A 106 -1.58 -5.85 5.02
CA TYR A 106 -1.26 -6.78 3.95
C TYR A 106 -0.19 -6.14 3.09
N VAL A 107 0.98 -6.77 3.01
CA VAL A 107 2.16 -6.24 2.31
C VAL A 107 2.52 -7.16 1.17
N LEU A 108 2.45 -6.66 -0.06
CA LEU A 108 2.85 -7.41 -1.25
C LEU A 108 4.36 -7.65 -1.26
N VAL A 109 4.75 -8.88 -1.58
CA VAL A 109 6.15 -9.30 -1.68
C VAL A 109 6.59 -9.29 -3.13
N GLU A 110 7.75 -8.69 -3.39
CA GLU A 110 8.33 -8.69 -4.73
C GLU A 110 8.68 -10.09 -5.24
N GLY A 111 8.34 -10.35 -6.50
CA GLY A 111 8.78 -11.55 -7.21
C GLY A 111 7.97 -12.81 -6.92
N GLY A 112 6.82 -12.72 -6.23
CA GLY A 112 5.96 -13.87 -6.03
C GLY A 112 4.53 -13.52 -5.61
N PRO A 113 3.62 -14.52 -5.62
CA PRO A 113 2.22 -14.34 -5.26
C PRO A 113 2.03 -14.40 -3.74
N TYR A 114 2.88 -13.66 -3.01
CA TYR A 114 2.94 -13.70 -1.55
C TYR A 114 2.56 -12.37 -0.93
N ILE A 115 1.93 -12.46 0.24
CA ILE A 115 1.53 -11.32 1.05
C ILE A 115 2.00 -11.59 2.47
N HIS A 116 2.78 -10.69 3.03
CA HIS A 116 3.04 -10.69 4.45
C HIS A 116 1.85 -10.09 5.19
N LEU A 117 1.37 -10.81 6.20
CA LEU A 117 0.28 -10.37 7.07
C LEU A 117 0.87 -9.87 8.37
N LEU A 118 0.59 -8.61 8.72
CA LEU A 118 1.02 -8.02 9.99
C LEU A 118 -0.17 -7.57 10.83
N ASP A 119 0.02 -7.54 12.14
CA ASP A 119 -0.92 -6.90 13.05
C ASP A 119 -0.72 -5.37 13.11
N SER A 120 -1.57 -4.68 13.88
CA SER A 120 -1.53 -3.23 14.08
C SER A 120 -0.23 -2.69 14.71
N PHE A 121 0.62 -3.57 15.24
CA PHE A 121 1.92 -3.27 15.83
C PHE A 121 3.08 -3.68 14.92
N LEU A 122 2.79 -4.05 13.66
CA LEU A 122 3.71 -4.55 12.66
C LEU A 122 4.32 -5.93 12.99
N ASN A 123 3.74 -6.70 13.91
CA ASN A 123 4.20 -8.06 14.18
C ASN A 123 3.75 -8.99 13.05
N ASN A 124 4.63 -9.90 12.65
CA ASN A 124 4.33 -10.88 11.61
C ASN A 124 3.33 -11.93 12.12
N LEU A 125 2.21 -12.05 11.40
CA LEU A 125 1.16 -13.05 11.62
C LEU A 125 1.27 -14.24 10.66
N GLY A 126 2.02 -14.09 9.58
CA GLY A 126 2.27 -15.14 8.60
C GLY A 126 2.37 -14.62 7.17
N THR A 127 2.37 -15.56 6.23
CA THR A 127 2.43 -15.28 4.80
C THR A 127 1.26 -15.98 4.10
N ILE A 128 0.55 -15.24 3.26
CA ILE A 128 -0.53 -15.76 2.41
C ILE A 128 0.05 -15.99 1.01
N SER A 129 -0.27 -17.14 0.40
CA SER A 129 -0.06 -17.36 -1.03
C SER A 129 -1.43 -17.36 -1.71
N PHE A 130 -1.64 -16.43 -2.65
CA PHE A 130 -2.92 -16.28 -3.35
C PHE A 130 -2.93 -16.96 -4.74
N TYR A 131 -1.82 -17.55 -5.16
CA TYR A 131 -1.72 -18.25 -6.44
C TYR A 131 -0.97 -19.57 -6.26
N LYS A 132 -1.65 -20.69 -6.53
CA LYS A 132 -1.15 -22.04 -6.19
C LYS A 132 -0.44 -22.77 -7.34
N ASN A 133 -0.60 -22.33 -8.59
CA ASN A 133 -0.39 -23.20 -9.76
C ASN A 133 0.64 -22.75 -10.81
N GLN A 134 1.47 -21.72 -10.58
CA GLN A 134 2.69 -21.54 -11.40
C GLN A 134 3.92 -21.06 -10.60
N PRO A 135 5.14 -21.46 -11.04
CA PRO A 135 6.41 -21.04 -10.45
C PRO A 135 7.02 -19.79 -11.12
N SER A 136 6.31 -19.12 -12.04
CA SER A 136 6.79 -17.88 -12.67
C SER A 136 6.74 -16.73 -11.66
N LYS A 137 7.79 -15.90 -11.65
CA LYS A 137 7.80 -14.62 -10.95
C LYS A 137 6.57 -13.82 -11.39
N LEU A 138 5.62 -13.65 -10.48
CA LEU A 138 4.46 -12.78 -10.67
C LEU A 138 4.87 -11.37 -10.23
N ASP A 139 4.87 -10.39 -11.13
CA ASP A 139 5.09 -8.99 -10.76
C ASP A 139 3.75 -8.38 -10.37
N CYS A 140 3.52 -8.28 -9.06
CA CYS A 140 2.37 -7.59 -8.49
C CYS A 140 2.85 -6.29 -7.86
N ARG A 141 2.16 -5.18 -8.16
CA ARG A 141 2.65 -3.84 -7.78
C ARG A 141 1.80 -3.17 -6.73
N TYR A 142 0.49 -3.20 -6.90
CA TYR A 142 -0.43 -2.46 -6.05
C TYR A 142 -1.43 -3.40 -5.40
N SER A 143 -1.80 -3.08 -4.16
CA SER A 143 -2.92 -3.69 -3.48
C SER A 143 -3.86 -2.62 -2.95
N LEU A 144 -5.15 -2.95 -2.87
CA LEU A 144 -6.16 -2.11 -2.24
C LEU A 144 -7.15 -3.01 -1.50
N CYS A 145 -7.37 -2.77 -0.22
CA CYS A 145 -8.41 -3.46 0.52
C CYS A 145 -9.69 -2.63 0.55
N ILE A 146 -10.78 -3.21 0.06
CA ILE A 146 -12.12 -2.62 0.18
C ILE A 146 -12.93 -3.61 1.01
N GLU A 147 -13.34 -3.18 2.20
CA GLU A 147 -13.97 -4.03 3.21
C GLU A 147 -13.06 -5.21 3.63
N ASN A 148 -13.38 -6.42 3.16
CA ASN A 148 -12.63 -7.65 3.40
C ASN A 148 -12.07 -8.26 2.09
N LEU A 149 -12.10 -7.51 1.00
CA LEU A 149 -11.64 -7.96 -0.30
C LEU A 149 -10.36 -7.21 -0.69
N LEU A 150 -9.25 -7.94 -0.68
CA LEU A 150 -7.96 -7.42 -1.11
C LEU A 150 -7.83 -7.57 -2.62
N HIS A 151 -7.78 -6.44 -3.31
CA HIS A 151 -7.57 -6.33 -4.74
C HIS A 151 -6.08 -6.23 -4.99
N ILE A 152 -5.54 -7.06 -5.87
CA ILE A 152 -4.10 -7.16 -6.12
C ILE A 152 -3.89 -7.03 -7.62
N SER A 153 -3.18 -5.99 -8.04
CA SER A 153 -2.85 -5.76 -9.44
C SER A 153 -1.51 -6.43 -9.78
N CYS A 154 -1.55 -7.39 -10.70
CA CYS A 154 -0.39 -8.06 -11.26
C CYS A 154 -0.35 -7.90 -12.79
N ASP A 155 0.78 -8.25 -13.41
CA ASP A 155 0.97 -8.11 -14.86
C ASP A 155 0.02 -8.99 -15.70
N ASP A 156 -0.48 -10.11 -15.15
CA ASP A 156 -1.34 -11.07 -15.86
C ASP A 156 -2.84 -10.89 -15.56
N ALA A 157 -3.17 -10.47 -14.34
CA ALA A 157 -4.53 -10.42 -13.83
C ALA A 157 -4.65 -9.47 -12.64
N VAL A 158 -5.91 -9.12 -12.32
CA VAL A 158 -6.27 -8.61 -11.00
C VAL A 158 -6.78 -9.76 -10.15
N TYR A 159 -6.14 -10.01 -9.01
CA TYR A 159 -6.59 -11.02 -8.05
C TYR A 159 -7.44 -10.37 -6.95
N LEU A 160 -8.52 -11.03 -6.59
CA LEU A 160 -9.42 -10.67 -5.50
C LEU A 160 -9.30 -11.75 -4.42
N LEU A 161 -8.67 -11.40 -3.30
CA LEU A 161 -8.53 -12.28 -2.14
C LEU A 161 -9.55 -11.87 -1.07
N ASP A 162 -10.48 -12.76 -0.76
CA ASP A 162 -11.34 -12.63 0.42
C ASP A 162 -10.51 -13.00 1.66
N VAL A 163 -10.22 -12.02 2.51
CA VAL A 163 -9.32 -12.20 3.65
C VAL A 163 -9.94 -12.97 4.82
N GLN A 164 -11.26 -13.20 4.81
CA GLN A 164 -11.94 -13.96 5.87
C GLN A 164 -11.89 -15.46 5.61
N ASN A 165 -12.11 -15.89 4.37
CA ASN A 165 -12.18 -17.31 4.02
C ASN A 165 -11.01 -17.80 3.15
N GLY A 166 -10.17 -16.89 2.64
CA GLY A 166 -9.01 -17.22 1.83
C GLY A 166 -9.33 -17.59 0.38
N ASN A 167 -10.56 -17.35 -0.09
CA ASN A 167 -10.93 -17.56 -1.48
C ASN A 167 -10.27 -16.53 -2.38
N VAL A 168 -9.78 -16.99 -3.54
CA VAL A 168 -9.15 -16.13 -4.54
C VAL A 168 -9.91 -16.23 -5.85
N THR A 169 -10.28 -15.08 -6.40
CA THR A 169 -10.84 -14.95 -7.76
C THR A 169 -9.87 -14.15 -8.61
N ALA A 170 -9.63 -14.56 -9.86
CA ALA A 170 -8.81 -13.81 -10.81
C ALA A 170 -9.68 -13.17 -11.89
N ILE A 171 -9.44 -11.88 -12.16
CA ILE A 171 -10.00 -11.15 -13.30
C ILE A 171 -8.89 -11.06 -14.35
N GLN A 172 -9.04 -11.83 -15.42
CA GLN A 172 -8.09 -11.87 -16.53
C GLN A 172 -8.67 -11.14 -17.74
N PRO A 173 -7.83 -10.41 -18.50
CA PRO A 173 -8.24 -9.93 -19.81
C PRO A 173 -8.54 -11.13 -20.72
N THR A 174 -9.66 -11.11 -21.43
CA THR A 174 -9.86 -12.04 -22.55
C THR A 174 -8.82 -11.73 -23.64
N GLU A 175 -8.18 -12.74 -24.23
CA GLU A 175 -7.05 -12.65 -25.19
C GLU A 175 -7.26 -11.77 -26.45
N ASN A 176 -8.34 -10.99 -26.57
CA ASN A 176 -8.73 -10.26 -27.79
C ASN A 176 -8.97 -8.76 -27.66
N SER A 177 -8.47 -8.07 -26.63
CA SER A 177 -8.57 -6.59 -26.57
C SER A 177 -7.23 -5.92 -26.91
N VAL A 178 -6.91 -5.91 -28.20
CA VAL A 178 -6.00 -4.92 -28.80
C VAL A 178 -6.82 -3.63 -28.98
N TYR A 179 -6.37 -2.54 -28.36
CA TYR A 179 -6.76 -1.17 -28.75
C TYR A 179 -5.62 -0.53 -29.53
#